data_AF-A0A940CGR1-F1
#
_entry.id   AF-A0A940CGR1-F1
#
_cell.length_a   1.000
_cell.length_b   1.000
_cell.length_c   1.000
_cell.angle_alpha   90.00
_cell.angle_beta   90.00
_cell.angle_gamma   90.00
#
_symmetry.space_group_name_H-M   'P 1'
#
loop_
_entity.id
_entity.type
_entity.pdbx_description
1 polymer ?
#
loop_
_entity_poly.entity_id
_entity_poly.type
_entity_poly.pdbx_seq_one_letter_code
_entity_poly.pdbx_strand_id
1 'polypeptide(L)' 'MDLKLVFRIAAVIFLINAFGIIFMPNTFFEMAGLTMSDSLKTVGQFLGITIVFIALLSWRIPDIAGNAFSALGQLWG' A
#
# COMPACT_ATOMS: atom_id res chain seq x y z
N MET A 1 3.78 4.23 -21.40
CA MET A 1 2.99 3.61 -20.30
C MET A 1 2.10 4.70 -19.71
N ASP A 2 0.82 4.44 -19.49
CA ASP A 2 -0.11 5.44 -18.95
C ASP A 2 0.14 5.67 -17.45
N LEU A 3 0.45 6.91 -17.03
CA LEU A 3 0.78 7.21 -15.63
C LEU A 3 -0.42 6.94 -14.71
N LYS A 4 -1.65 7.16 -15.20
CA LYS A 4 -2.86 6.82 -14.44
C LYS A 4 -2.92 5.33 -14.14
N LEU A 5 -2.68 4.49 -15.14
CA LEU A 5 -2.59 3.04 -14.96
C LEU A 5 -1.53 2.63 -13.94
N VAL A 6 -0.35 3.27 -13.94
CA VAL A 6 0.72 2.99 -12.95
C VAL A 6 0.24 3.19 -11.51
N PHE A 7 -0.41 4.33 -11.24
CA PHE A 7 -0.98 4.61 -9.91
C PHE A 7 -2.06 3.58 -9.52
N ARG A 8 -2.92 3.17 -10.46
CA ARG A 8 -3.96 2.15 -10.19
C ARG A 8 -3.35 0.78 -9.87
N ILE A 9 -2.33 0.37 -10.61
CA ILE A 9 -1.61 -0.89 -10.35
C ILE A 9 -0.97 -0.83 -8.97
N ALA A 10 -0.25 0.26 -8.65
CA ALA A 10 0.37 0.44 -7.34
C ALA A 10 -0.66 0.38 -6.19
N ALA A 11 -1.81 1.04 -6.35
CA ALA A 11 -2.90 1.00 -5.38
C ALA A 11 -3.43 -0.42 -5.16
N VAL A 12 -3.63 -1.22 -6.21
CA VAL A 12 -4.07 -2.62 -6.09
C VAL A 12 -3.02 -3.48 -5.39
N ILE A 13 -1.75 -3.32 -5.73
CA ILE A 13 -0.64 -4.02 -5.06
C ILE A 13 -0.62 -3.69 -3.56
N PHE A 14 -0.73 -2.41 -3.20
CA PHE A 14 -0.80 -2.00 -1.79
C PHE A 14 -2.01 -2.60 -1.07
N LEU A 15 -3.17 -2.64 -1.71
CA LEU A 15 -4.38 -3.19 -1.12
C LEU A 15 -4.25 -4.70 -0.85
N ILE A 16 -3.68 -5.46 -1.78
CA ILE A 16 -3.41 -6.89 -1.63
C ILE A 16 -2.45 -7.13 -0.45
N ASN A 17 -1.35 -6.37 -0.38
CA ASN A 17 -0.38 -6.50 0.71
C ASN A 17 -0.99 -6.10 2.06
N ALA A 18 -1.76 -5.02 2.11
CA ALA A 18 -2.44 -4.58 3.31
C ALA A 18 -3.41 -5.64 3.85
N PHE A 19 -4.25 -6.21 2.97
CA PHE A 19 -5.19 -7.24 3.36
C PHE A 19 -4.48 -8.53 3.79
N GLY A 20 -3.40 -8.88 3.12
CA GLY A 20 -2.51 -9.96 3.55
C GLY A 20 -2.00 -9.77 4.98
N ILE A 21 -1.50 -8.59 5.31
CA ILE A 21 -1.03 -8.28 6.68
C ILE A 21 -2.19 -8.25 7.69
N ILE A 22 -3.37 -7.74 7.32
CA ILE A 22 -4.52 -7.61 8.25
C ILE A 22 -5.11 -8.98 8.61
N PHE A 23 -5.33 -9.81 7.59
CA PHE A 23 -6.09 -11.06 7.73
C PHE A 23 -5.20 -12.30 7.81
N MET A 24 -3.96 -12.22 7.33
CA MET A 24 -2.98 -13.30 7.35
C MET A 24 -1.61 -12.85 7.93
N PRO A 25 -1.59 -12.17 9.10
CA PRO A 25 -0.36 -11.58 9.64
C PRO A 25 0.74 -12.61 9.88
N ASN A 26 0.40 -13.82 10.35
CA ASN A 26 1.37 -14.89 10.59
C ASN A 26 2.14 -15.23 9.32
N THR A 27 1.43 -15.47 8.20
CA THR A 27 2.06 -15.78 6.91
C THR A 27 3.01 -14.68 6.47
N PHE A 28 2.60 -13.42 6.55
CA PHE A 28 3.41 -12.29 6.11
C PHE A 28 4.66 -12.06 6.97
N PHE A 29 4.52 -12.14 8.30
CA PHE A 29 5.65 -11.90 9.20
C PHE A 29 6.60 -13.10 9.29
N GLU A 30 6.09 -14.33 9.20
CA GLU A 30 6.94 -15.52 9.13
C GLU A 30 7.75 -15.56 7.83
N MET A 31 7.17 -15.11 6.70
CA MET A 31 7.92 -14.91 5.44
C MET A 31 9.05 -13.88 5.59
N ALA A 32 8.91 -12.91 6.49
CA ALA A 32 9.96 -11.95 6.83
C ALA A 32 10.96 -12.48 7.88
N GLY A 33 10.85 -13.75 8.29
CA GLY A 33 11.70 -14.37 9.31
C GLY A 33 11.42 -13.89 10.73
N LEU A 34 10.26 -13.28 10.97
CA LEU A 34 9.86 -12.77 12.28
C LEU A 34 9.03 -13.79 13.03
N THR A 35 9.42 -14.09 14.27
CA THR A 35 8.60 -14.90 15.18
C THR A 35 7.36 -14.13 15.58
N MET A 36 6.20 -14.73 15.37
CA MET A 36 4.94 -14.04 15.59
C MET A 36 4.60 -13.88 17.08
N SER A 37 4.08 -12.71 17.43
CA SER A 37 3.57 -12.36 18.77
C SER A 37 2.32 -11.51 18.68
N ASP A 38 1.53 -11.43 19.76
CA ASP A 38 0.30 -10.62 19.79
C ASP A 38 0.56 -9.12 19.58
N SER A 39 1.67 -8.61 20.13
CA SER A 39 2.09 -7.22 19.91
C SER A 39 2.44 -6.96 18.44
N LEU A 40 3.17 -7.88 17.80
CA LEU A 40 3.53 -7.77 16.38
C LEU A 40 2.28 -7.87 15.49
N LYS A 41 1.32 -8.72 15.84
CA LYS A 41 0.02 -8.80 15.16
C LYS A 41 -0.70 -7.45 15.17
N THR A 42 -0.77 -6.82 16.34
CA THR A 42 -1.43 -5.52 16.52
C THR A 42 -0.76 -4.44 15.68
N VAL A 43 0.58 -4.38 15.69
CA VAL A 43 1.36 -3.46 14.84
C VAL A 43 1.10 -3.73 13.36
N GLY A 44 1.11 -5.00 12.95
CA GLY A 44 0.82 -5.38 11.58
C GLY A 44 -0.55 -4.95 11.11
N GLN A 45 -1.60 -5.19 11.90
CA GLN A 45 -2.96 -4.78 11.55
C GLN A 45 -3.09 -3.25 11.46
N PHE A 46 -2.46 -2.51 12.38
CA PHE A 46 -2.41 -1.04 12.31
C PHE A 46 -1.71 -0.55 11.04
N LEU A 47 -0.55 -1.13 10.70
CA LEU A 47 0.18 -0.80 9.47
C LEU A 47 -0.64 -1.17 8.24
N GLY A 48 -1.29 -2.33 8.25
CA GLY A 48 -2.16 -2.78 7.17
C GLY A 48 -3.28 -1.77 6.89
N ILE A 49 -4.00 -1.30 7.92
CA ILE A 49 -5.02 -0.27 7.75
C ILE A 49 -4.43 1.04 7.21
N THR A 50 -3.25 1.45 7.70
CA THR A 50 -2.54 2.62 7.18
C THR A 50 -2.23 2.47 5.68
N ILE A 51 -1.80 1.29 5.24
CA ILE A 51 -1.53 0.99 3.83
C ILE A 51 -2.83 0.98 3.01
N VAL A 52 -3.97 0.54 3.58
CA VAL A 52 -5.28 0.69 2.91
C VAL A 52 -5.57 2.16 2.60
N PHE A 53 -5.36 3.07 3.55
CA PHE A 53 -5.52 4.51 3.29
C PHE A 53 -4.61 4.99 2.16
N ILE A 54 -3.34 4.58 2.15
CA ILE A 54 -2.39 4.93 1.08
C ILE A 54 -2.83 4.36 -0.27
N ALA A 55 -3.36 3.14 -0.32
CA ALA A 55 -3.89 2.54 -1.53
C ALA A 55 -5.07 3.35 -2.10
N LEU A 56 -6.00 3.77 -1.24
CA LEU A 56 -7.13 4.62 -1.63
C LEU A 56 -6.67 6.00 -2.12
N LEU A 57 -5.68 6.60 -1.46
CA LEU A 57 -5.09 7.86 -1.90
C LEU A 57 -4.42 7.71 -3.27
N SER A 58 -3.57 6.69 -3.44
CA SER A 58 -2.91 6.37 -4.71
C SER A 58 -3.92 6.15 -5.84
N TRP A 59 -5.04 5.48 -5.55
CA TRP A 59 -6.14 5.32 -6.49
C TRP A 59 -6.75 6.67 -6.89
N ARG A 60 -6.91 7.61 -5.95
CA ARG A 60 -7.57 8.91 -6.24
C ARG A 60 -6.65 9.94 -6.86
N ILE A 61 -5.34 9.92 -6.61
CA ILE A 61 -4.36 10.92 -7.08
C ILE A 61 -4.51 11.24 -8.57
N PRO A 62 -4.59 10.26 -9.51
CA PRO A 62 -4.72 10.56 -10.94
C PRO A 62 -5.97 11.36 -11.32
N ASP A 63 -7.02 11.32 -10.50
CA ASP A 63 -8.27 12.05 -10.76
C ASP A 63 -8.29 13.45 -10.13
N ILE A 64 -7.40 13.74 -9.16
CA ILE A 64 -7.44 14.99 -8.36
C ILE A 64 -6.17 15.85 -8.51
N ALA A 65 -5.06 15.28 -9.00
CA ALA A 65 -3.77 15.97 -9.05
C ALA A 65 -3.69 17.08 -10.12
N GLY A 66 -4.59 17.09 -11.10
CA GLY A 66 -4.63 18.08 -12.17
C GLY A 66 -3.25 18.25 -12.85
N ASN A 67 -2.79 19.49 -12.94
CA ASN A 67 -1.52 19.84 -13.60
C ASN A 67 -0.28 19.29 -12.88
N ALA A 68 -0.38 18.95 -11.59
CA ALA A 68 0.74 18.39 -10.82
C ALA A 68 0.93 16.89 -11.06
N PHE A 69 0.02 16.23 -11.79
CA PHE A 69 0.03 14.77 -11.94
C PHE A 69 1.34 14.22 -12.53
N SER A 70 1.88 14.88 -13.57
CA SER A 70 3.15 14.48 -14.16
C SER A 70 4.33 14.64 -13.19
N ALA A 71 4.36 15.73 -12.42
CA ALA A 71 5.44 15.99 -11.45
C ALA A 71 5.41 14.98 -10.29
N LEU A 72 4.21 14.59 -9.82
CA LEU A 72 4.06 13.53 -8.82
C LEU A 72 4.61 12.18 -9.30
N GLY A 73 4.51 11.86 -10.59
CA GLY A 73 5.09 10.65 -11.17
C GLY A 73 6.61 10.65 -11.26
N GLN A 74 7.27 11.80 -11.06
CA GLN A 74 8.71 12.01 -11.25
C GLN A 74 9.42 12.43 -9.95
N LEU A 75 8.83 12.08 -8.80
CA LEU A 75 9.32 12.45 -7.47
C LEU A 75 10.81 12.17 -7.23
N TRP A 76 11.41 11.20 -7.94
CA TRP A 76 12.79 10.74 -7.74
C TRP A 76 13.72 10.91 -8.96
N GLY A 77 13.27 11.60 -10.01
CA GLY A 77 14.01 11.78 -11.27
C GLY A 77 13.48 10.92 -12.41
#